data_AF-X1TNB2-F1
#
_entry.id   AF-X1TNB2-F1
#
_cell.length_a   1.000
_cell.length_b   1.000
_cell.length_c   1.000
_cell.angle_alpha   90.00
_cell.angle_beta   90.00
_cell.angle_gamma   90.00
#
_symmetry.space_group_name_H-M   'P 1'
#
loop_
_entity.id
_entity.type
_entity.pdbx_description
1 polymer ?
#
loop_
_entity_poly.entity_id
_entity_poly.type
_entity_poly.pdbx_seq_one_letter_code
_entity_poly.pdbx_strand_id
1 'polypeptide(L)'
;MCKVIQDDKADFSQLRALADEANKLSLQLDEATLRFEASRKINRLMCRLEDLPGDVNLLETIGTTIRIILTLTSKLDLQAAQNVFFAISKQVYSDMNKKADSGQTVAKKWVEHFRNLAHYLDVEVG
;
A
#
# COMPACT_ATOMS: atom_id res chain seq x y z
N MET A 1 -15.04 -3.41 -1.05
CA MET A 1 -15.80 -2.16 -1.32
C MET A 1 -14.86 -1.13 -1.94
N CYS A 2 -14.30 -1.44 -3.11
CA CYS A 2 -13.54 -0.51 -3.96
C CYS A 2 -14.32 -0.23 -5.24
N LYS A 3 -14.73 1.02 -5.47
CA LYS A 3 -15.09 1.51 -6.80
C LYS A 3 -13.86 2.19 -7.40
N VAL A 4 -12.93 1.40 -7.92
CA VAL A 4 -11.79 1.92 -8.68
C VAL A 4 -12.06 1.72 -10.16
N ILE A 5 -12.10 2.84 -10.88
CA ILE A 5 -12.22 2.88 -12.34
C ILE A 5 -11.00 2.15 -12.92
N GLN A 6 -11.29 1.05 -13.64
CA GLN A 6 -10.33 0.29 -14.43
C GLN A 6 -9.82 1.19 -15.56
N ASP A 7 -8.58 1.64 -15.42
CA ASP A 7 -7.75 1.98 -16.56
C ASP A 7 -6.33 1.49 -16.25
N ASP A 8 -6.11 0.26 -16.71
CA ASP A 8 -4.91 -0.54 -16.55
C ASP A 8 -3.99 -0.24 -17.74
N LYS A 9 -2.88 0.44 -17.45
CA LYS A 9 -1.56 0.44 -18.14
C LYS A 9 -0.85 1.78 -17.90
N ALA A 10 -0.42 2.02 -16.67
CA ALA A 10 0.67 2.99 -16.43
C ALA A 10 1.97 2.19 -16.36
N ASP A 11 2.71 2.20 -17.46
CA ASP A 11 3.94 1.46 -17.67
C ASP A 11 5.02 1.96 -16.70
N PHE A 12 5.62 1.06 -15.92
CA PHE A 12 6.65 1.39 -14.92
C PHE A 12 7.86 2.10 -15.54
N SER A 13 8.10 1.84 -16.82
CA SER A 13 9.13 2.49 -17.64
C SER A 13 8.82 3.98 -17.86
N GLN A 14 7.57 4.36 -18.07
CA GLN A 14 7.15 5.76 -18.23
C GLN A 14 7.27 6.52 -16.92
N LEU A 15 6.89 5.93 -15.79
CA LEU A 15 7.06 6.55 -14.46
C LEU A 15 8.52 6.83 -14.13
N ARG A 16 9.42 5.89 -14.44
CA ARG A 16 10.86 6.09 -14.22
C ARG A 16 11.47 7.08 -15.21
N ALA A 17 11.07 7.04 -16.48
CA ALA A 17 11.51 8.02 -17.48
C ALA A 17 11.06 9.44 -17.12
N LEU A 18 9.79 9.63 -16.74
CA LEU A 18 9.26 10.92 -16.26
C LEU A 18 9.97 11.41 -15.01
N ALA A 19 10.30 10.52 -14.06
CA ALA A 19 11.05 10.89 -12.87
C ALA A 19 12.50 11.27 -13.18
N ASP A 20 13.16 10.57 -14.11
CA ASP A 20 14.53 10.85 -14.52
C ASP A 20 14.62 12.14 -15.37
N GLU A 21 13.60 12.43 -16.18
CA GLU A 21 13.49 13.65 -16.97
C GLU A 21 13.16 14.87 -16.09
N ALA A 22 12.26 14.69 -15.10
CA ALA A 22 11.95 15.69 -14.08
C ALA A 22 13.09 15.96 -13.08
N ASN A 23 14.03 15.01 -12.91
CA ASN A 23 15.25 15.23 -12.13
C ASN A 23 16.34 15.97 -12.93
N LYS A 24 16.38 15.82 -14.26
CA LYS A 24 17.37 16.48 -15.14
C LYS A 24 17.03 17.94 -15.44
N LEU A 25 15.74 18.25 -15.55
CA LEU A 25 15.25 19.62 -15.66
C LEU A 25 14.90 20.07 -14.24
N SER A 26 15.44 21.18 -13.77
CA SER A 26 15.24 21.70 -12.41
C SER A 26 13.77 22.10 -12.13
N LEU A 27 12.86 21.15 -12.14
CA LEU A 27 11.46 21.30 -11.82
C LEU A 27 11.30 20.84 -10.38
N GLN A 28 10.84 21.75 -9.53
CA GLN A 28 10.18 21.36 -8.31
C GLN A 28 9.20 20.25 -8.68
N LEU A 29 9.51 19.03 -8.25
CA LEU A 29 8.62 17.89 -8.34
C LEU A 29 7.28 18.41 -7.82
N ASP A 30 6.28 18.55 -8.69
CA ASP A 30 5.02 19.17 -8.30
C ASP A 30 4.44 18.32 -7.15
N GLU A 31 4.56 18.83 -5.92
CA GLU A 31 4.23 18.13 -4.68
C GLU A 31 2.79 17.62 -4.76
N ALA A 32 1.92 18.36 -5.45
CA ALA A 32 0.54 17.97 -5.71
C ALA A 32 0.43 16.74 -6.62
N THR A 33 1.17 16.72 -7.72
CA THR A 33 1.24 15.57 -8.65
C THR A 33 1.85 14.33 -7.97
N LEU A 34 2.97 14.48 -7.26
CA LEU A 34 3.59 13.37 -6.52
C LEU A 34 2.60 12.79 -5.51
N ARG A 35 1.98 13.64 -4.69
CA ARG A 35 0.97 13.23 -3.71
C ARG A 35 -0.18 12.48 -4.37
N PHE A 36 -0.74 13.03 -5.44
CA PHE A 36 -1.89 12.44 -6.12
C PHE A 36 -1.57 11.05 -6.68
N GLU A 37 -0.47 10.91 -7.42
CA GLU A 37 -0.10 9.62 -8.02
C GLU A 37 0.33 8.59 -6.96
N ALA A 38 1.03 9.03 -5.91
CA ALA A 38 1.37 8.19 -4.77
C ALA A 38 0.13 7.64 -4.06
N SER A 39 -0.81 8.50 -3.68
CA SER A 39 -2.10 8.12 -3.09
C SER A 39 -2.87 7.16 -3.98
N ARG A 40 -2.99 7.47 -5.27
CA ARG A 40 -3.68 6.63 -6.25
C ARG A 40 -3.06 5.23 -6.34
N LYS A 41 -1.73 5.14 -6.37
CA LYS A 41 -0.99 3.87 -6.41
C LYS A 41 -1.24 3.04 -5.16
N ILE A 42 -1.09 3.62 -3.96
CA ILE A 42 -1.28 2.91 -2.70
C ILE A 42 -2.72 2.41 -2.58
N ASN A 43 -3.70 3.26 -2.87
CA ASN A 43 -5.12 2.88 -2.84
C ASN A 43 -5.44 1.73 -3.80
N ARG A 44 -4.85 1.72 -5.01
CA ARG A 44 -4.99 0.61 -5.96
C ARG A 44 -4.38 -0.70 -5.46
N LEU A 45 -3.18 -0.65 -4.89
CA LEU A 45 -2.54 -1.85 -4.35
C LEU A 45 -3.34 -2.41 -3.16
N MET A 46 -3.91 -1.54 -2.32
CA MET A 46 -4.81 -1.95 -1.24
C MET A 46 -6.08 -2.61 -1.76
N CYS A 47 -6.73 -2.04 -2.79
CA CYS A 47 -7.87 -2.71 -3.42
C CYS A 47 -7.51 -4.10 -3.96
N ARG A 48 -6.33 -4.27 -4.57
CA ARG A 48 -5.85 -5.59 -5.01
C ARG A 48 -5.64 -6.55 -3.83
N LEU A 49 -5.20 -6.02 -2.68
CA LEU A 49 -5.05 -6.80 -1.46
C LEU A 49 -6.42 -7.26 -0.90
N GLU A 50 -7.49 -6.50 -1.12
CA GLU A 50 -8.86 -6.92 -0.76
C GLU A 50 -9.25 -8.25 -1.44
N ASP A 51 -8.87 -8.42 -2.71
CA ASP A 51 -9.14 -9.64 -3.47
C ASP A 51 -8.25 -10.82 -3.05
N LEU A 52 -7.03 -10.54 -2.56
CA LEU A 52 -6.03 -11.52 -2.17
C LEU A 52 -5.49 -11.24 -0.76
N PRO A 53 -6.33 -11.29 0.29
CA PRO A 53 -5.97 -10.79 1.61
C PRO A 53 -4.87 -11.61 2.29
N GLY A 54 -4.60 -12.84 1.82
CA GLY A 54 -3.52 -13.70 2.32
C GLY A 54 -2.17 -13.52 1.62
N ASP A 55 -2.06 -12.65 0.61
CA ASP A 55 -0.83 -12.48 -0.17
C ASP A 55 0.23 -11.67 0.59
N VAL A 56 1.20 -12.39 1.16
CA VAL A 56 2.31 -11.83 1.93
C VAL A 56 3.22 -10.93 1.09
N ASN A 57 3.46 -11.30 -0.17
CA ASN A 57 4.34 -10.52 -1.05
C ASN A 57 3.67 -9.19 -1.44
N LEU A 58 2.35 -9.21 -1.63
CA LEU A 58 1.59 -7.99 -1.88
C LEU A 58 1.58 -7.06 -0.66
N LEU A 59 1.41 -7.59 0.55
CA LEU A 59 1.55 -6.82 1.80
C LEU A 59 2.93 -6.16 1.93
N GLU A 60 4.00 -6.92 1.70
CA GLU A 60 5.37 -6.41 1.75
C GLU A 60 5.60 -5.31 0.69
N THR A 61 5.08 -5.52 -0.54
CA THR A 61 5.16 -4.56 -1.63
C THR A 61 4.47 -3.24 -1.27
N ILE A 62 3.28 -3.32 -0.68
CA ILE A 62 2.53 -2.14 -0.24
C ILE A 62 3.30 -1.40 0.86
N GLY A 63 3.72 -2.11 1.91
CA GLY A 63 4.46 -1.52 3.03
C GLY A 63 5.76 -0.84 2.56
N THR A 64 6.51 -1.49 1.68
CA THR A 64 7.72 -0.91 1.07
C THR A 64 7.42 0.32 0.24
N THR A 65 6.34 0.29 -0.56
CA THR A 65 5.91 1.42 -1.39
C THR A 65 5.55 2.63 -0.52
N ILE A 66 4.74 2.44 0.52
CA ILE A 66 4.35 3.52 1.43
C ILE A 66 5.58 4.08 2.14
N ARG A 67 6.46 3.21 2.67
CA ARG A 67 7.70 3.64 3.33
C ARG A 67 8.57 4.53 2.44
N ILE A 68 8.75 4.16 1.16
CA ILE A 68 9.54 4.97 0.21
C ILE A 68 8.85 6.31 -0.05
N ILE A 69 7.54 6.31 -0.30
CA ILE A 69 6.78 7.52 -0.60
C ILE A 69 6.80 8.49 0.60
N LEU A 70 6.71 7.98 1.84
CA LEU A 70 6.77 8.80 3.05
C LEU A 70 8.12 9.53 3.22
N THR A 71 9.19 9.10 2.55
CA THR A 71 10.45 9.85 2.50
C THR A 71 10.41 11.05 1.56
N LEU A 72 9.45 11.06 0.61
CA LEU A 72 9.29 12.08 -0.43
C LEU A 72 8.16 13.05 -0.12
N THR A 73 7.07 12.58 0.52
CA THR A 73 5.93 13.42 0.92
C THR A 73 5.18 12.80 2.11
N SER A 74 4.80 13.64 3.08
CA SER A 74 4.01 13.23 4.24
C SER A 74 2.50 13.44 4.07
N LYS A 75 2.08 14.13 2.99
CA LYS A 75 0.67 14.44 2.74
C LYS A 75 0.12 13.44 1.74
N LEU A 76 -0.43 12.32 2.20
CA LEU A 76 -1.09 11.34 1.33
C LEU A 76 -2.58 11.26 1.69
N ASP A 77 -3.44 11.19 0.67
CA ASP A 77 -4.83 10.76 0.81
C ASP A 77 -4.91 9.22 0.73
N LEU A 78 -5.08 8.57 1.89
CA LEU A 78 -5.10 7.12 2.04
C LEU A 78 -6.44 6.61 2.63
N GLN A 79 -7.51 7.39 2.56
CA GLN A 79 -8.78 7.02 3.18
C GLN A 79 -9.34 5.70 2.61
N ALA A 80 -9.22 5.49 1.29
CA ALA A 80 -9.63 4.24 0.66
C ALA A 80 -8.79 3.04 1.13
N ALA A 81 -7.47 3.22 1.23
CA ALA A 81 -6.55 2.23 1.80
C ALA A 81 -6.92 1.85 3.24
N GLN A 82 -7.21 2.84 4.10
CA GLN A 82 -7.65 2.61 5.48
C GLN A 82 -8.95 1.81 5.54
N ASN A 83 -9.95 2.16 4.74
CA ASN A 83 -11.21 1.42 4.67
C ASN A 83 -11.02 -0.05 4.26
N VAL A 84 -10.18 -0.30 3.25
CA VAL A 84 -9.85 -1.66 2.82
C VAL A 84 -9.08 -2.41 3.90
N PHE A 85 -8.12 -1.75 4.56
CA PHE A 85 -7.39 -2.33 5.68
C PHE A 85 -8.33 -2.83 6.79
N PHE A 86 -9.31 -2.00 7.18
CA PHE A 86 -10.31 -2.41 8.18
C PHE A 86 -11.18 -3.58 7.71
N ALA A 87 -11.56 -3.63 6.43
CA ALA A 87 -12.31 -4.74 5.88
C ALA A 87 -11.52 -6.06 5.95
N ILE A 88 -10.25 -6.04 5.53
CA ILE A 88 -9.35 -7.19 5.59
C ILE A 88 -9.11 -7.62 7.03
N SER A 89 -8.87 -6.67 7.93
CA SER A 89 -8.65 -6.93 9.35
C SER A 89 -9.81 -7.73 9.96
N LYS A 90 -11.05 -7.29 9.71
CA LYS A 90 -12.26 -7.99 10.16
C LYS A 90 -12.44 -9.38 9.55
N GLN A 91 -11.96 -9.57 8.32
CA GLN A 91 -12.16 -10.81 7.57
C GLN A 91 -11.16 -11.90 7.94
N VAL A 92 -9.86 -11.57 8.03
CA VAL A 92 -8.80 -12.61 8.08
C VAL A 92 -7.80 -12.47 9.21
N TYR A 93 -7.72 -11.32 9.91
CA TYR A 93 -6.64 -11.07 10.87
C TYR A 93 -6.66 -12.04 12.05
N SER A 94 -7.84 -12.30 12.65
CA SER A 94 -7.96 -13.22 13.79
C SER A 94 -7.45 -14.63 13.45
N ASP A 95 -7.80 -15.15 12.28
CA ASP A 95 -7.40 -16.49 11.85
C ASP A 95 -5.90 -16.55 11.50
N MET A 96 -5.36 -15.52 10.86
CA MET A 96 -3.92 -15.42 10.61
C MET A 96 -3.13 -15.31 11.91
N ASN A 97 -3.62 -14.54 12.89
CA ASN A 97 -2.96 -14.42 14.20
C ASN A 97 -2.92 -15.75 14.94
N LYS A 98 -4.03 -16.52 14.97
CA LYS A 98 -4.06 -17.87 15.56
C LYS A 98 -3.07 -18.82 14.87
N LYS A 99 -3.00 -18.79 13.53
CA LYS A 99 -2.03 -19.60 12.77
C LYS A 99 -0.58 -19.19 13.05
N ALA A 100 -0.33 -17.89 13.23
CA ALA A 100 0.97 -17.38 13.60
C ALA A 100 1.38 -17.85 15.01
N ASP A 101 0.46 -17.78 15.97
CA ASP A 101 0.64 -18.26 17.35
C ASP A 101 0.89 -19.77 17.40
N SER A 102 0.25 -20.55 16.50
CA SER A 102 0.50 -21.98 16.34
C SER A 102 1.81 -22.31 15.62
N GLY A 103 2.65 -21.32 15.31
CA GLY A 103 3.98 -21.52 14.73
C GLY A 103 4.06 -21.47 13.20
N GLN A 104 2.98 -21.21 12.47
CA GLN A 104 3.03 -21.20 11.00
C GLN A 104 3.82 -20.00 10.48
N THR A 105 4.93 -20.25 9.80
CA THR A 105 5.87 -19.23 9.32
C THR A 105 5.22 -18.21 8.38
N VAL A 106 4.39 -18.67 7.44
CA VAL A 106 3.71 -17.77 6.48
C VAL A 106 2.75 -16.83 7.20
N ALA A 107 1.99 -17.35 8.17
CA ALA A 107 1.07 -16.55 8.97
C ALA A 107 1.80 -15.53 9.85
N LYS A 108 2.96 -15.90 10.43
CA LYS A 108 3.81 -14.96 11.18
C LYS A 108 4.25 -13.78 10.32
N LYS A 109 4.77 -14.05 9.13
CA LYS A 109 5.17 -13.01 8.17
C LYS A 109 3.97 -12.14 7.77
N TRP A 110 2.84 -12.76 7.48
CA TRP A 110 1.61 -12.05 7.16
C TRP A 110 1.22 -11.06 8.27
N VAL A 111 1.17 -11.53 9.53
CA VAL A 111 0.82 -10.68 10.70
C VAL A 111 1.82 -9.55 10.89
N GLU A 112 3.11 -9.82 10.73
CA GLU A 112 4.17 -8.81 10.81
C GLU A 112 3.97 -7.71 9.76
N HIS A 113 3.84 -8.08 8.49
CA HIS A 113 3.65 -7.10 7.42
C HIS A 113 2.31 -6.36 7.55
N PHE A 114 1.25 -7.03 8.00
CA PHE A 114 -0.05 -6.41 8.22
C PHE A 114 -0.01 -5.36 9.35
N ARG A 115 0.69 -5.65 10.45
CA ARG A 115 0.89 -4.66 11.54
C ARG A 115 1.76 -3.49 11.11
N ASN A 116 2.82 -3.74 10.35
CA ASN A 116 3.65 -2.67 9.78
C ASN A 116 2.83 -1.77 8.86
N LEU A 117 1.95 -2.35 8.04
CA LEU A 117 1.03 -1.61 7.19
C LEU A 117 0.06 -0.74 8.00
N ALA A 118 -0.44 -1.25 9.13
CA ALA A 118 -1.29 -0.48 10.04
C ALA A 118 -0.60 0.79 10.55
N HIS A 119 0.67 0.66 10.96
CA HIS A 119 1.48 1.79 11.38
C HIS A 119 1.64 2.83 10.27
N TYR A 120 1.90 2.41 9.03
CA TYR A 120 2.02 3.33 7.91
C TYR A 120 0.70 3.99 7.49
N LEU A 121 -0.43 3.35 7.74
CA LEU A 121 -1.76 3.87 7.46
C LEU A 121 -2.35 4.69 8.61
N ASP A 122 -1.63 4.82 9.73
CA ASP A 122 -2.09 5.47 10.97
C ASP A 122 -3.43 4.89 11.45
N VAL A 123 -3.51 3.55 11.49
CA VAL A 123 -4.68 2.79 11.97
C VAL A 123 -4.28 1.75 13.00
N GLU A 124 -5.22 1.43 13.91
CA GLU A 124 -5.03 0.39 14.90
C GLU A 124 -5.48 -0.98 14.39
N VAL A 125 -4.76 -2.03 14.79
CA VAL A 125 -5.16 -3.43 14.58
C VAL A 125 -5.58 -4.00 15.94
N GLY A 126 -6.88 -4.26 16.09
CA GLY A 126 -7.48 -4.89 17.27
C GLY A 126 -7.59 -6.41 17.16
#